data_AF-A0A221SPR0-F1
#
_entry.id   AF-A0A221SPR0-F1
#
_cell.length_a   1.000
_cell.length_b   1.000
_cell.length_c   1.000
_cell.angle_alpha   90.00
_cell.angle_beta   90.00
_cell.angle_gamma   90.00
#
_symmetry.space_group_name_H-M   'P 1'
#
loop_
_entity.id
_entity.type
_entity.pdbx_description
1 polymer ?
#
loop_
_entity_poly.entity_id
_entity_poly.type
_entity_poly.pdbx_seq_one_letter_code
_entity_poly.pdbx_strand_id
1 'polypeptide(L)' 'CIVLEKVGVEAKQPNSAIRKCVRVQLIKNGKKITAFVPRDGCLNNIEENDEVLVAGFGRKGHA' A
#
# COMPACT_ATOMS: atom_id res chain seq x y z
N CYS A 1 -5.16 -9.66 4.42
CA CYS A 1 -3.72 -9.60 4.04
C CYS A 1 -2.97 -9.07 5.24
N ILE A 2 -1.72 -9.43 5.46
CA ILE A 2 -0.97 -9.01 6.66
C ILE A 2 0.01 -7.90 6.27
N VAL A 3 0.05 -6.81 7.03
CA VAL A 3 1.02 -5.72 6.84
C VAL A 3 2.41 -6.15 7.29
N LEU A 4 3.42 -5.89 6.46
CA LEU A 4 4.82 -6.18 6.76
C LEU A 4 5.57 -4.92 7.21
N GLU A 5 5.43 -3.82 6.46
CA GLU A 5 6.15 -2.57 6.73
C GLU A 5 5.48 -1.38 6.02
N LYS A 6 5.76 -0.18 6.50
CA LYS A 6 5.35 1.10 5.87
C LYS A 6 6.40 1.54 4.86
N VAL A 7 5.97 2.00 3.69
CA VAL A 7 6.85 2.38 2.58
C VAL A 7 6.44 3.75 2.02
N GLY A 8 7.40 4.65 1.85
CA GLY A 8 7.22 5.87 1.07
C GLY A 8 7.63 5.63 -0.39
N VAL A 9 6.72 5.87 -1.34
CA VAL A 9 7.01 5.74 -2.77
C VAL A 9 7.03 7.13 -3.41
N GLU A 10 8.15 7.52 -4.02
CA GLU A 10 8.23 8.80 -4.73
C GLU A 10 7.28 8.84 -5.93
N ALA A 11 6.62 9.99 -6.11
CA ALA A 11 5.80 10.23 -7.27
C ALA A 11 6.65 10.32 -8.53
N LYS A 12 6.11 9.84 -9.65
CA LYS A 12 6.74 10.04 -10.96
C LYS A 12 6.71 11.52 -11.32
N GLN A 13 7.80 11.99 -11.93
CA GLN A 13 7.90 13.33 -12.52
C GLN A 13 6.71 13.59 -13.46
N PRO A 14 6.15 14.81 -13.49
CA PRO A 14 6.67 16.07 -12.92
C PRO A 14 6.25 16.36 -11.47
N ASN A 15 5.58 15.41 -10.79
CA ASN A 15 5.05 15.65 -9.45
C ASN A 15 6.14 15.44 -8.38
N SER A 16 6.18 16.32 -7.38
CA SER A 16 7.02 16.15 -6.19
C SER A 16 6.14 15.81 -4.98
N ALA A 17 6.07 14.52 -4.64
CA ALA A 17 5.35 14.03 -3.47
C ALA A 17 5.82 12.62 -3.09
N ILE A 18 5.71 12.28 -1.80
CA ILE A 18 5.89 10.91 -1.30
C ILE A 18 4.50 10.30 -1.09
N ARG A 19 4.21 9.23 -1.83
CA ARG A 19 2.98 8.45 -1.69
C ARG A 19 3.15 7.45 -0.54
N LYS A 20 2.28 7.56 0.46
CA LYS A 20 2.23 6.67 1.62
C LYS A 20 1.67 5.31 1.19
N CYS A 21 2.46 4.26 1.34
CA CYS A 21 2.13 2.90 0.95
C CYS A 21 2.48 1.92 2.09
N VAL A 22 1.99 0.69 1.98
CA VAL A 22 2.35 -0.42 2.86
C VAL A 22 2.72 -1.64 2.04
N ARG A 23 3.73 -2.39 2.49
CA ARG A 23 4.03 -3.72 1.97
C ARG A 23 3.15 -4.71 2.70
N VAL A 24 2.42 -5.55 1.97
CA VAL A 24 1.51 -6.54 2.53
C VAL A 24 1.77 -7.92 1.95
N GLN A 25 1.52 -8.96 2.74
CA GLN A 25 1.53 -10.34 2.30
C GLN A 25 0.09 -10.85 2.16
N LEU A 26 -0.22 -11.38 0.98
CA LEU A 26 -1.52 -12.01 0.73
C LEU A 26 -1.58 -13.36 1.46
N ILE A 27 -2.54 -13.53 2.37
CA ILE A 27 -2.69 -14.75 3.19
C ILE A 27 -2.87 -16.00 2.30
N LYS A 28 -3.65 -15.88 1.22
CA LYS A 28 -4.00 -17.01 0.34
C LYS A 28 -2.85 -17.60 -0.48
N ASN A 29 -1.81 -16.83 -0.78
CA ASN A 29 -0.74 -17.28 -1.69
C ASN A 29 0.66 -16.81 -1.29
N GLY A 30 0.81 -16.17 -0.14
CA GLY A 30 2.09 -15.68 0.38
C GLY A 30 2.76 -14.58 -0.44
N LYS A 31 2.16 -14.09 -1.53
CA LYS A 31 2.76 -13.06 -2.39
C LYS A 31 2.84 -11.74 -1.64
N LYS A 32 3.99 -11.08 -1.73
CA LYS A 32 4.22 -9.74 -1.20
C LYS A 32 3.90 -8.70 -2.26
N ILE A 33 3.04 -7.74 -1.93
CA ILE A 33 2.64 -6.63 -2.83
C ILE A 33 2.74 -5.30 -2.08
N THR A 34 2.87 -4.21 -2.83
CA THR A 34 2.81 -2.86 -2.27
C THR A 34 1.43 -2.26 -2.57
N ALA A 35 0.77 -1.76 -1.53
CA ALA A 35 -0.55 -1.14 -1.62
C ALA A 35 -0.49 0.32 -1.17
N PHE A 36 -1.22 1.20 -1.85
CA PHE A 36 -1.32 2.61 -1.49
C PHE A 36 -2.33 2.81 -0.36
N VAL A 37 -2.01 3.70 0.58
CA VAL A 37 -2.92 4.10 1.65
C VAL A 37 -3.60 5.41 1.26
N PRO A 38 -4.91 5.40 0.96
CA PRO A 38 -5.61 6.61 0.56
C PRO A 38 -5.90 7.52 1.76
N ARG A 39 -6.16 8.80 1.46
CA ARG A 39 -6.46 9.89 2.41
C ARG A 39 -5.25 10.26 3.29
N ASP A 40 -5.25 11.50 3.76
CA ASP A 40 -4.17 11.99 4.60
C ASP A 40 -4.28 11.43 6.03
N GLY A 41 -3.14 11.26 6.70
CA GLY A 41 -3.04 10.72 8.06
C GLY A 41 -3.30 9.21 8.20
N CYS A 42 -3.94 8.53 7.24
CA CYS A 42 -4.36 7.13 7.39
C CYS A 42 -3.23 6.12 7.60
N LEU A 43 -1.99 6.43 7.20
CA LEU A 43 -0.82 5.57 7.48
C LEU A 43 -0.54 5.41 8.99
N ASN A 44 -0.99 6.36 9.81
CA ASN A 44 -0.82 6.32 11.26
C ASN A 44 -1.75 5.32 11.93
N ASN A 45 -2.85 4.94 11.26
CA ASN A 45 -3.86 4.03 11.80
C ASN A 45 -3.58 2.56 11.45
N ILE A 46 -2.46 2.28 10.78
CA ILE A 46 -2.08 0.93 10.33
C ILE A 46 -0.77 0.57 11.03
N GLU A 47 -0.69 -0.59 11.64
CA GLU A 47 0.53 -1.14 12.24
C GLU A 47 1.06 -2.37 11.50
N GLU A 48 2.28 -2.78 11.82
CA GLU A 48 2.85 -4.02 11.31
C GLU A 48 2.09 -5.22 11.89
N ASN A 49 1.90 -6.25 11.07
CA ASN A 49 1.10 -7.45 11.37
C ASN A 49 -0.43 -7.23 11.40
N ASP A 50 -0.93 -6.03 11.15
CA ASP A 50 -2.37 -5.80 11.00
C ASP A 50 -2.97 -6.56 9.81
N GLU A 51 -4.21 -7.02 9.98
CA GLU A 51 -5.01 -7.55 8.88
C GLU A 51 -5.71 -6.44 8.11
N VAL A 52 -5.41 -6.34 6.81
CA VAL A 52 -5.99 -5.35 5.90
C VAL A 52 -6.65 -5.98 4.68
N LEU A 53 -7.70 -5.32 4.19
CA LEU A 53 -8.35 -5.62 2.92
C LEU A 53 -7.74 -4.76 1.80
N VAL A 54 -7.36 -5.40 0.69
CA VAL A 54 -6.76 -4.74 -0.46
C VAL A 54 -7.68 -4.87 -1.67
N ALA A 55 -7.89 -3.77 -2.38
CA ALA A 55 -8.66 -3.71 -3.63
C ALA A 55 -7.82 -3.13 -4.77
N GLY A 56 -8.19 -3.44 -6.01
CA GLY A 56 -7.54 -2.88 -7.19
C GLY A 56 -7.92 -1.43 -7.44
N PHE A 57 -7.05 -0.68 -8.13
CA PHE A 57 -7.27 0.72 -8.49
C PHE A 57 -8.29 0.97 -9.62
N GLY A 58 -9.02 -0.06 -10.07
CA GLY A 58 -9.96 0.06 -11.20
C GLY A 58 -9.31 0.18 -12.58
N ARG A 59 -7.97 0.14 -12.67
CA ARG A 59 -7.20 0.30 -13.92
C ARG A 59 -6.82 -1.02 -14.59
N LYS A 60 -7.61 -2.08 -14.40
CA LYS A 60 -7.38 -3.43 -14.98
C LYS A 60 -5.94 -3.96 -14.83
N GLY A 61 -5.29 -3.69 -13.69
CA GLY A 61 -3.92 -4.16 -13.40
C GLY A 61 -2.80 -3.16 -13.72
N HIS A 62 -3.12 -1.96 -14.20
CA HIS A 62 -2.14 -0.89 -14.46
C HIS A 62 -2.08 0.11 -13.30
N ALA A 63 -0.87 0.63 -13.03
CA ALA A 63 -0.62 1.72 -12.10
C ALA A 63 -0.78 3.07 -12.80
#